data_AF-U6DIR3-F1
#
_entry.id   AF-U6DIR3-F1
#
_cell.length_a   1.000
_cell.length_b   1.000
_cell.length_c   1.000
_cell.angle_alpha   90.00
_cell.angle_beta   90.00
_cell.angle_gamma   90.00
#
_symmetry.space_group_name_H-M   'P 1'
#
loop_
_entity.id
_entity.type
_entity.pdbx_description
1 polymer ?
#
loop_
_entity_poly.entity_id
_entity_poly.type
_entity_poly.pdbx_seq_one_letter_code
_entity_poly.pdbx_strand_id
1 'polypeptide(L)'
;CEEMTYEEIKDTYPEEYALREQDKYYYRYPTGESYQDLVQRLEPVIMELERQENVLVICHQAVLRCLLAYFLDKSAEEMPYLKCPLHTVLKLTPVAYGCRVESIYLNVESVSTHRERSEDAKKGPNPLMRRNSVTPLASPEPTKKPRINSFEEHVASTSAALPSCLPPEVPSQLPGQNVKGAQS
;
A
#
# COMPACT_ATOMS: atom_id res chain seq x y z
N CYS A 1 22.80 13.44 8.54
CA CYS A 1 21.78 12.66 9.28
C CYS A 1 22.27 11.26 9.62
N GLU A 2 23.06 10.59 8.78
CA GLU A 2 23.86 9.45 9.26
C GLU A 2 24.84 9.91 10.35
N GLU A 3 25.23 8.99 11.25
CA GLU A 3 26.12 9.17 12.42
C GLU A 3 25.72 10.22 13.47
N MET A 4 24.71 11.07 13.21
CA MET A 4 24.22 12.09 14.13
C MET A 4 23.23 11.54 15.17
N THR A 5 23.27 12.09 16.39
CA THR A 5 22.23 11.88 17.40
C THR A 5 20.92 12.59 17.03
N TYR A 6 19.81 12.20 17.67
CA TYR A 6 18.52 12.87 17.51
C TYR A 6 18.50 14.32 18.02
N GLU A 7 19.43 14.69 18.90
CA GLU A 7 19.56 16.06 19.43
C GLU A 7 20.29 16.94 18.41
N GLU A 8 21.44 16.49 17.89
CA GLU A 8 22.16 17.18 16.81
C GLU A 8 21.31 17.32 15.53
N ILE A 9 20.50 16.31 15.17
CA ILE A 9 19.58 16.42 14.03
C ILE A 9 18.51 17.49 14.29
N LYS A 10 17.98 17.58 15.51
CA LYS A 10 16.95 18.56 15.88
C LYS A 10 17.50 19.99 15.83
N ASP A 11 18.72 20.19 16.30
CA ASP A 11 19.33 21.52 16.39
C ASP A 11 19.96 21.97 15.06
N THR A 12 20.48 21.04 14.25
CA THR A 12 21.06 21.33 12.93
C THR A 12 20.00 21.41 11.82
N TYR A 13 18.97 20.55 11.89
CA TYR A 13 17.92 20.41 10.86
C TYR A 13 16.51 20.40 11.47
N PRO A 14 16.09 21.48 12.16
CA PRO A 14 14.81 21.53 12.89
C PRO A 14 13.58 21.32 11.99
N GLU A 15 13.61 21.79 10.75
CA GLU A 15 12.51 21.61 9.79
C GLU A 15 12.37 20.14 9.36
N GLU A 16 13.48 19.49 8.99
CA GLU A 16 13.53 18.05 8.66
C GLU A 16 13.08 17.16 9.83
N TYR A 17 13.51 17.51 11.05
CA TYR A 17 13.06 16.83 12.28
C TYR A 17 11.54 16.95 12.46
N ALA A 18 10.98 18.15 12.27
CA ALA A 18 9.55 18.39 12.40
C ALA A 18 8.72 17.71 11.30
N LEU A 19 9.20 17.69 10.05
CA LEU A 19 8.55 16.98 8.93
C LEU A 19 8.52 15.48 9.17
N ARG A 20 9.64 14.90 9.62
CA ARG A 20 9.75 13.47 9.96
C ARG A 20 8.88 13.06 11.16
N GLU A 21 8.67 13.95 12.12
CA GLU A 21 7.77 13.66 13.24
C GLU A 21 6.30 13.63 12.81
N GLN A 22 5.89 14.54 11.92
CA GLN A 22 4.54 14.60 11.35
C GLN A 22 4.21 13.35 10.51
N ASP A 23 5.08 13.00 9.56
CA ASP A 23 4.86 11.85 8.67
C ASP A 23 6.12 10.98 8.56
N LYS A 24 6.34 10.16 9.59
CA LYS A 24 7.50 9.26 9.69
C LYS A 24 7.49 8.10 8.68
N TYR A 25 6.38 7.87 7.96
CA TYR A 25 6.31 6.80 6.97
C TYR A 25 6.74 7.30 5.59
N TYR A 26 6.14 8.40 5.12
CA TYR A 26 6.41 8.98 3.81
C TYR A 26 7.59 9.96 3.79
N TYR A 27 8.02 10.50 4.94
CA TYR A 27 9.25 11.31 5.02
C TYR A 27 10.46 10.48 4.55
N ARG A 28 11.15 11.00 3.55
CA ARG A 28 12.44 10.51 3.05
C ARG A 28 13.53 11.47 3.52
N TYR A 29 14.59 10.94 4.14
CA TYR A 29 15.75 11.77 4.50
C TYR A 29 16.41 12.39 3.24
N PRO A 30 17.00 13.60 3.35
CA PRO A 30 17.91 14.11 2.33
C PRO A 30 18.97 13.06 1.97
N THR A 31 19.06 12.75 0.67
CA THR A 31 19.90 11.68 0.07
C THR A 31 19.77 10.28 0.71
N GLY A 32 18.64 9.97 1.37
CA GLY A 32 18.40 8.67 2.03
C GLY A 32 17.03 8.06 1.70
N GLU A 33 16.59 7.11 2.53
CA GLU A 33 15.32 6.37 2.37
C GLU A 33 14.22 6.88 3.31
N SER A 34 12.97 6.58 2.94
CA SER A 34 11.77 6.58 3.79
C SER A 34 11.40 5.16 4.25
N TYR A 35 10.39 5.01 5.13
CA TYR A 35 9.85 3.67 5.39
C TYR A 35 9.12 3.10 4.17
N GLN A 36 8.54 3.94 3.30
CA GLN A 36 7.95 3.48 2.04
C GLN A 36 8.99 2.85 1.09
N ASP A 37 10.14 3.49 0.92
CA ASP A 37 11.25 2.96 0.09
C ASP A 37 11.77 1.63 0.67
N LEU A 38 11.87 1.55 2.00
CA LEU A 38 12.31 0.36 2.71
C LEU A 38 11.31 -0.80 2.57
N VAL A 39 10.00 -0.54 2.53
CA VAL A 39 8.98 -1.57 2.25
C VAL A 39 9.17 -2.13 0.84
N GLN A 40 9.27 -1.27 -0.17
CA GLN A 40 9.49 -1.69 -1.57
C GLN A 40 10.76 -2.53 -1.73
N ARG A 41 11.85 -2.14 -1.07
CA ARG A 41 13.12 -2.87 -1.08
C ARG A 41 13.05 -4.22 -0.34
N LEU A 42 12.05 -4.45 0.50
CA LEU A 42 11.86 -5.70 1.26
C LEU A 42 10.85 -6.66 0.61
N GLU A 43 10.11 -6.27 -0.43
CA GLU A 43 9.18 -7.15 -1.15
C GLU A 43 9.83 -8.50 -1.57
N PRO A 44 11.05 -8.54 -2.16
CA PRO A 44 11.68 -9.82 -2.53
C PRO A 44 12.11 -10.67 -1.33
N VAL A 45 12.41 -10.03 -0.19
CA VAL A 45 12.76 -10.72 1.07
C VAL A 45 11.52 -11.35 1.69
N ILE A 46 10.39 -10.64 1.66
CA ILE A 46 9.10 -11.14 2.13
C ILE A 46 8.65 -12.36 1.31
N MET A 47 8.73 -12.29 -0.02
CA MET A 47 8.39 -13.42 -0.90
C MET A 47 9.23 -14.68 -0.62
N GLU A 48 10.53 -14.52 -0.32
CA GLU A 48 11.38 -15.66 0.04
C GLU A 48 11.08 -16.18 1.46
N LEU A 49 10.70 -15.30 2.40
CA LEU A 49 10.28 -15.71 3.75
C LEU A 49 8.96 -16.50 3.76
N GLU A 50 8.01 -16.20 2.86
CA GLU A 50 6.80 -17.04 2.69
C GLU A 50 7.10 -18.40 2.04
N ARG A 51 8.22 -18.52 1.30
CA ARG A 51 8.63 -19.74 0.58
C ARG A 51 9.43 -20.73 1.45
N GLN A 52 9.94 -20.28 2.60
CA GLN A 52 10.82 -21.03 3.48
C GLN A 52 10.11 -21.43 4.79
N GLU A 53 10.60 -22.48 5.45
CA GLU A 53 10.05 -22.92 6.74
C GLU A 53 10.69 -22.19 7.94
N ASN A 54 11.83 -22.70 8.42
CA ASN A 54 12.45 -22.27 9.65
C ASN A 54 13.61 -21.29 9.35
N VAL A 55 13.31 -19.98 9.35
CA VAL A 55 14.29 -18.92 9.05
C VAL A 55 14.56 -18.04 10.27
N LEU A 56 15.84 -17.69 10.47
CA LEU A 56 16.26 -16.65 11.42
C LEU A 56 16.76 -15.42 10.66
N VAL A 57 16.08 -14.28 10.82
CA VAL A 57 16.47 -13.00 10.21
C VAL A 57 17.14 -12.11 11.25
N ILE A 58 18.44 -11.87 11.11
CA ILE A 58 19.19 -10.88 11.90
C ILE A 58 19.24 -9.59 11.07
N CYS A 59 18.64 -8.50 11.58
CA CYS A 59 18.50 -7.24 10.84
C CYS A 59 18.36 -6.01 11.76
N HIS A 60 18.34 -4.82 11.16
CA HIS A 60 18.26 -3.55 11.88
C HIS A 60 16.83 -3.16 12.26
N GLN A 61 16.68 -2.27 13.25
CA GLN A 61 15.40 -1.85 13.83
C GLN A 61 14.35 -1.37 12.80
N ALA A 62 14.76 -0.65 11.75
CA ALA A 62 13.84 -0.21 10.69
C ALA A 62 13.38 -1.38 9.79
N VAL A 63 14.29 -2.28 9.41
CA VAL A 63 13.98 -3.49 8.63
C VAL A 63 13.02 -4.40 9.39
N LEU A 64 13.33 -4.66 10.67
CA LEU A 64 12.51 -5.51 11.53
C LEU A 64 11.09 -4.94 11.72
N ARG A 65 10.92 -3.62 11.73
CA ARG A 65 9.60 -2.98 11.75
C ARG A 65 8.77 -3.29 10.52
N CYS A 66 9.35 -3.19 9.31
CA CYS A 66 8.64 -3.49 8.08
C CYS A 66 8.25 -4.98 8.01
N LEU A 67 9.16 -5.88 8.39
CA LEU A 67 8.89 -7.33 8.44
C LEU A 67 7.78 -7.67 9.47
N LEU A 68 7.84 -7.12 10.68
CA LEU A 68 6.79 -7.30 11.69
C LEU A 68 5.46 -6.72 11.25
N ALA A 69 5.46 -5.56 10.59
CA ALA A 69 4.23 -4.93 10.13
C ALA A 69 3.51 -5.74 9.05
N TYR A 70 4.27 -6.39 8.16
CA TYR A 70 3.73 -7.34 7.21
C TYR A 70 3.10 -8.56 7.93
N PHE A 71 3.85 -9.27 8.78
CA PHE A 71 3.36 -10.49 9.44
C PHE A 71 2.26 -10.27 10.50
N LEU A 72 2.12 -9.05 11.04
CA LEU A 72 1.16 -8.71 12.10
C LEU A 72 0.03 -7.78 11.64
N ASP A 73 -0.13 -7.58 10.33
CA ASP A 73 -1.11 -6.69 9.69
C ASP A 73 -1.17 -5.31 10.38
N LYS A 74 -0.10 -4.54 10.21
CA LYS A 74 0.07 -3.20 10.81
C LYS A 74 0.09 -2.13 9.73
N SER A 75 -0.65 -1.08 10.00
CA SER A 75 -0.75 0.07 9.09
C SER A 75 0.60 0.74 8.85
N ALA A 76 0.71 1.44 7.72
CA ALA A 76 1.84 2.33 7.42
C ALA A 76 2.06 3.39 8.53
N GLU A 77 1.02 3.77 9.26
CA GLU A 77 1.11 4.70 10.37
C GLU A 77 1.75 4.06 11.63
N GLU A 78 1.40 2.82 11.97
CA GLU A 78 1.96 2.08 13.11
C GLU A 78 3.39 1.60 12.87
N MET A 79 3.69 1.15 11.64
CA MET A 79 4.94 0.45 11.28
C MET A 79 6.21 1.19 11.75
N PRO A 80 6.41 2.52 11.51
CA PRO A 80 7.57 3.26 11.98
C PRO A 80 7.72 3.38 13.51
N TYR A 81 6.71 2.94 14.27
CA TYR A 81 6.65 3.02 15.74
C TYR A 81 6.45 1.65 16.41
N LEU A 82 6.53 0.52 15.70
CA LEU A 82 6.55 -0.79 16.35
C LEU A 82 7.76 -0.94 17.30
N LYS A 83 7.59 -1.73 18.36
CA LYS A 83 8.57 -1.94 19.43
C LYS A 83 9.44 -3.17 19.12
N CYS A 84 10.67 -2.90 18.70
CA CYS A 84 11.70 -3.89 18.38
C CYS A 84 12.89 -3.69 19.33
N PRO A 85 12.83 -4.23 20.56
CA PRO A 85 13.91 -4.07 21.54
C PRO A 85 15.16 -4.87 21.16
N LEU A 86 16.33 -4.39 21.61
CA LEU A 86 17.59 -5.11 21.46
C LEU A 86 17.60 -6.40 22.32
N HIS A 87 18.52 -7.31 21.98
CA HIS A 87 18.74 -8.60 22.67
C HIS A 87 17.46 -9.43 22.91
N THR A 88 16.46 -9.28 22.02
CA THR A 88 15.16 -9.94 22.12
C THR A 88 14.84 -10.62 20.81
N VAL A 89 14.62 -11.93 20.83
CA VAL A 89 14.14 -12.69 19.67
C VAL A 89 12.63 -12.57 19.61
N LEU A 90 12.10 -12.17 18.46
CA LEU A 90 10.66 -12.14 18.18
C LEU A 90 10.33 -13.38 17.34
N LYS A 91 9.93 -14.45 18.01
CA LYS A 91 9.50 -15.68 17.36
C LYS A 91 8.11 -15.46 16.77
N LEU A 92 8.02 -15.49 15.45
CA LEU A 92 6.76 -15.50 14.72
C LEU A 92 6.30 -16.95 14.53
N THR A 93 4.99 -17.18 14.58
CA THR A 93 4.38 -18.47 14.31
C THR A 93 3.09 -18.24 13.52
N PRO A 94 3.08 -18.50 12.20
CA PRO A 94 1.89 -18.42 11.37
C PRO A 94 0.75 -19.30 11.94
N VAL A 95 -0.47 -18.78 11.89
CA VAL A 95 -1.69 -19.45 12.30
C VAL A 95 -2.80 -19.17 11.28
N ALA A 96 -3.93 -19.87 11.38
CA ALA A 96 -5.11 -19.52 10.58
C ALA A 96 -5.50 -18.06 10.85
N TYR A 97 -5.56 -17.25 9.78
CA TYR A 97 -5.94 -15.83 9.80
C TYR A 97 -5.02 -14.90 10.63
N GLY A 98 -3.71 -15.21 10.74
CA GLY A 98 -2.73 -14.26 11.27
C GLY A 98 -1.40 -14.88 11.68
N CYS A 99 -0.64 -14.17 12.51
CA CYS A 99 0.61 -14.66 13.06
C CYS A 99 0.68 -14.40 14.57
N ARG A 100 1.08 -15.41 15.35
CA ARG A 100 1.36 -15.26 16.79
C ARG A 100 2.81 -14.80 16.96
N VAL A 101 3.03 -13.76 17.78
CA VAL A 101 4.36 -13.31 18.19
C VAL A 101 4.65 -13.72 19.63
N GLU A 102 5.83 -14.30 19.85
CA GLU A 102 6.38 -14.68 21.15
C GLU A 102 7.73 -13.95 21.35
N SER A 103 7.83 -13.12 22.39
CA SER A 103 9.04 -12.32 22.68
C SER A 103 9.95 -13.03 23.68
N ILE A 104 11.19 -13.30 23.29
CA ILE A 104 12.18 -14.03 24.08
C ILE A 104 13.39 -13.12 24.33
N TYR A 105 13.47 -12.51 25.52
CA TYR A 105 14.62 -11.71 25.94
C TYR A 105 15.80 -12.62 26.30
N LEU A 106 16.99 -12.31 25.79
CA LEU A 106 18.19 -13.15 25.92
C LEU A 106 18.97 -12.93 27.23
N ASN A 107 18.42 -12.17 28.18
CA ASN A 107 19.03 -11.85 29.47
C ASN A 107 20.41 -11.16 29.35
N VAL A 108 20.54 -10.26 28.37
CA VAL A 108 21.72 -9.39 28.19
C VAL A 108 21.23 -7.94 28.08
N GLU A 109 21.67 -7.08 29.00
CA GLU A 109 21.25 -5.68 29.06
C GLU A 109 21.63 -4.90 27.79
N SER A 110 20.85 -3.86 27.47
CA SER A 110 21.05 -3.02 26.28
C SER A 110 20.33 -1.67 26.42
N VAL A 111 20.75 -0.69 25.63
CA VAL A 111 20.09 0.62 25.55
C VAL A 111 18.77 0.53 24.78
N SER A 112 17.77 1.33 25.18
CA SER A 112 16.53 1.46 24.40
C SER A 112 16.73 2.41 23.23
N THR A 113 16.69 1.89 22.01
CA THR A 113 16.66 2.69 20.77
C THR A 113 15.24 3.04 20.31
N HIS A 114 14.24 2.82 21.18
CA HIS A 114 12.84 3.08 20.86
C HIS A 114 12.44 4.53 21.17
N ARG A 115 11.94 5.24 20.16
CA ARG A 115 11.36 6.58 20.29
C ARG A 115 9.93 6.60 19.73
N GLU A 116 8.98 6.92 20.62
CA GLU A 116 7.54 7.03 20.34
C GLU A 116 7.21 8.31 19.55
N ARG A 117 5.95 8.44 19.07
CA ARG A 117 5.49 9.68 18.41
C ARG A 117 5.25 10.76 19.46
N SER A 118 5.84 11.94 19.28
CA SER A 118 5.58 13.12 20.10
C SER A 118 4.10 13.53 20.09
N GLU A 119 3.57 14.02 21.21
CA GLU A 119 2.16 14.45 21.32
C GLU A 119 1.81 15.58 20.34
N ASP A 120 2.76 16.45 20.03
CA ASP A 120 2.56 17.54 19.08
C ASP A 120 2.43 17.06 17.63
N ALA A 121 3.04 15.93 17.28
CA ALA A 121 2.85 15.29 15.96
C ALA A 121 1.54 14.48 15.86
N LYS A 122 0.87 14.18 16.99
CA LYS A 122 -0.49 13.60 16.97
C LYS A 122 -1.56 14.64 16.63
N LYS A 123 -1.24 15.94 16.79
CA LYS A 123 -2.06 17.04 16.30
C LYS A 123 -1.80 17.18 14.80
N GLY A 124 -2.70 16.63 13.98
CA GLY A 124 -2.60 16.69 12.52
C GLY A 124 -2.41 18.13 11.99
N PRO A 125 -1.88 18.30 10.77
CA PRO A 125 -1.38 19.58 10.28
C PRO A 125 -2.41 20.71 10.39
N ASN A 126 -2.00 21.81 11.05
CA ASN A 126 -2.85 22.98 11.25
C ASN A 126 -3.43 23.48 9.92
N PRO A 127 -4.76 23.68 9.78
CA PRO A 127 -5.40 23.99 8.49
C PRO A 127 -4.85 25.23 7.74
N LEU A 128 -4.16 26.12 8.45
CA LEU A 128 -3.58 27.36 7.93
C LEU A 128 -2.36 27.17 7.03
N MET A 129 -1.72 25.99 6.99
CA MET A 129 -0.48 25.75 6.22
C MET A 129 -0.67 25.00 4.90
N ARG A 130 -1.90 24.90 4.36
CA ARG A 130 -2.16 24.33 3.02
C ARG A 130 -1.76 25.28 1.88
N ARG A 131 -0.48 25.63 1.81
CA ARG A 131 0.06 26.65 0.89
C ARG A 131 0.26 26.07 -0.52
N ASN A 132 -0.52 26.57 -1.46
CA ASN A 132 -0.32 26.47 -2.91
C ASN A 132 -0.32 25.07 -3.54
N SER A 133 -1.48 24.40 -3.55
CA SER A 133 -1.77 23.41 -4.60
C SER A 133 -1.96 24.12 -5.94
N VAL A 134 -1.04 23.96 -6.89
CA VAL A 134 -1.16 24.55 -8.24
C VAL A 134 -2.14 23.70 -9.06
N THR A 135 -3.42 24.10 -9.05
CA THR A 135 -4.44 23.45 -9.87
C THR A 135 -4.23 23.79 -11.35
N PRO A 136 -4.07 22.82 -12.26
CA PRO A 136 -4.03 23.10 -13.69
C PRO A 136 -5.39 23.64 -14.16
N LEU A 137 -5.38 24.74 -14.90
CA LEU A 137 -6.59 25.43 -15.35
C LEU A 137 -7.26 24.67 -16.50
N ALA A 138 -8.20 23.78 -16.17
CA ALA A 138 -9.06 23.14 -17.15
C ALA A 138 -10.03 24.17 -17.77
N SER A 139 -10.19 24.13 -19.10
CA SER A 139 -11.07 25.03 -19.86
C SER A 139 -12.54 24.91 -19.45
N PRO A 140 -13.34 25.99 -19.51
CA PRO A 140 -14.76 25.95 -19.21
C PRO A 140 -15.55 25.13 -20.25
N GLU A 141 -16.52 24.35 -19.78
CA GLU A 141 -17.43 23.57 -20.63
C GLU A 141 -18.41 24.46 -21.44
N PRO A 142 -18.88 23.99 -22.62
CA PRO A 142 -19.76 24.77 -23.48
C PRO A 142 -21.17 24.94 -22.91
N THR A 143 -21.71 26.15 -23.00
CA THR A 143 -23.06 26.49 -22.53
C THR A 143 -24.16 25.83 -23.36
N LYS A 144 -25.05 25.09 -22.67
CA LYS A 144 -26.29 24.54 -23.26
C LYS A 144 -27.15 25.68 -23.83
N LYS A 145 -27.70 25.49 -25.02
CA LYS A 145 -28.77 26.33 -25.60
C LYS A 145 -30.10 25.56 -25.67
N PRO A 146 -31.26 26.22 -25.53
CA PRO A 146 -32.55 25.56 -25.35
C PRO A 146 -33.20 25.06 -26.65
N ARG A 147 -34.21 24.22 -26.46
CA ARG A 147 -35.02 23.53 -27.47
C ARG A 147 -36.07 24.47 -28.10
N ILE A 148 -36.29 24.36 -29.41
CA ILE A 148 -37.49 24.87 -30.10
C ILE A 148 -38.14 23.74 -30.91
N ASN A 149 -39.45 23.81 -31.11
CA ASN A 149 -40.26 22.87 -31.89
C ASN A 149 -40.99 23.64 -33.02
N SER A 150 -41.58 22.89 -33.98
CA SER A 150 -42.48 23.31 -35.09
C SER A 150 -41.81 23.31 -36.48
N PHE A 151 -42.44 22.93 -37.60
CA PHE A 151 -43.54 21.97 -37.91
C PHE A 151 -43.63 21.86 -39.47
N GLU A 152 -43.94 20.67 -40.04
CA GLU A 152 -44.27 20.44 -41.48
C GLU A 152 -43.17 20.81 -42.54
N GLU A 153 -43.13 20.36 -43.81
CA GLU A 153 -43.90 19.34 -44.57
C GLU A 153 -43.08 18.71 -45.73
N HIS A 154 -43.36 17.43 -46.04
CA HIS A 154 -43.38 16.72 -47.35
C HIS A 154 -42.26 16.66 -48.46
N VAL A 155 -42.38 15.53 -49.21
CA VAL A 155 -41.88 15.15 -50.56
C VAL A 155 -40.54 14.38 -50.70
N ALA A 156 -40.61 13.31 -51.52
CA ALA A 156 -39.62 12.25 -51.84
C ALA A 156 -38.35 12.72 -52.60
N SER A 157 -37.30 11.91 -52.88
CA SER A 157 -37.08 10.44 -52.84
C SER A 157 -35.54 10.15 -52.67
N THR A 158 -34.90 8.97 -52.78
CA THR A 158 -35.16 7.63 -53.37
C THR A 158 -34.22 6.56 -52.76
N SER A 159 -34.47 5.26 -53.02
CA SER A 159 -33.51 4.11 -52.95
C SER A 159 -32.85 3.81 -51.58
N ALA A 160 -33.22 2.73 -50.84
CA ALA A 160 -32.92 1.30 -51.07
C ALA A 160 -31.47 0.88 -50.76
N ALA A 161 -31.16 -0.16 -49.96
CA ALA A 161 -31.99 -1.05 -49.14
C ALA A 161 -31.16 -1.73 -48.01
N LEU A 162 -31.83 -2.40 -47.05
CA LEU A 162 -31.24 -3.24 -45.99
C LEU A 162 -31.91 -4.63 -45.98
N PRO A 163 -31.28 -5.65 -45.35
CA PRO A 163 -31.93 -6.19 -44.14
C PRO A 163 -30.98 -6.56 -42.97
N SER A 164 -31.61 -6.73 -41.81
CA SER A 164 -31.04 -7.15 -40.51
C SER A 164 -30.72 -8.66 -40.44
N CYS A 165 -29.85 -9.04 -39.50
CA CYS A 165 -29.98 -10.31 -38.76
C CYS A 165 -29.35 -10.21 -37.34
N LEU A 166 -29.91 -10.97 -36.39
CA LEU A 166 -29.50 -11.05 -34.98
C LEU A 166 -28.73 -12.36 -34.67
N PRO A 167 -28.00 -12.47 -33.55
CA PRO A 167 -27.21 -13.66 -33.22
C PRO A 167 -28.04 -14.80 -32.59
N PRO A 168 -27.63 -16.07 -32.72
CA PRO A 168 -28.22 -17.22 -32.05
C PRO A 168 -27.58 -17.53 -30.67
N GLU A 169 -28.34 -18.22 -29.82
CA GLU A 169 -27.98 -18.61 -28.44
C GLU A 169 -27.39 -20.04 -28.33
N VAL A 170 -26.95 -20.42 -27.12
CA VAL A 170 -26.37 -21.73 -26.78
C VAL A 170 -27.40 -22.61 -26.03
N PRO A 171 -27.46 -23.94 -26.31
CA PRO A 171 -27.95 -24.88 -25.31
C PRO A 171 -27.08 -26.14 -25.10
N SER A 172 -26.57 -26.25 -23.87
CA SER A 172 -26.39 -27.43 -22.99
C SER A 172 -26.56 -28.90 -23.46
N GLN A 173 -25.63 -29.73 -22.93
CA GLN A 173 -25.81 -31.05 -22.25
C GLN A 173 -25.50 -32.42 -22.94
N LEU A 174 -24.99 -33.30 -22.06
CA LEU A 174 -24.64 -34.74 -22.14
C LEU A 174 -25.91 -35.63 -21.88
N PRO A 175 -25.91 -37.01 -21.90
CA PRO A 175 -24.79 -37.96 -21.66
C PRO A 175 -24.80 -39.36 -22.36
N GLY A 176 -23.76 -40.19 -22.10
CA GLY A 176 -23.97 -41.59 -21.67
C GLY A 176 -23.35 -42.80 -22.43
N GLN A 177 -22.27 -43.39 -21.85
CA GLN A 177 -21.89 -44.84 -21.85
C GLN A 177 -21.56 -45.54 -23.22
N ASN A 178 -20.92 -46.72 -23.36
CA ASN A 178 -20.60 -47.81 -22.40
C ASN A 178 -19.43 -48.78 -22.83
N VAL A 179 -18.60 -49.20 -21.85
CA VAL A 179 -17.78 -50.47 -21.67
C VAL A 179 -16.84 -51.14 -22.72
N LYS A 180 -15.82 -51.85 -22.14
CA LYS A 180 -14.86 -52.87 -22.67
C LYS A 180 -13.72 -52.32 -23.55
N GLY A 181 -12.45 -52.76 -23.45
CA GLY A 181 -11.73 -53.78 -22.62
C GLY A 181 -10.59 -54.39 -23.49
N ALA A 182 -9.49 -54.98 -23.05
CA ALA A 182 -8.80 -55.28 -21.79
C ALA A 182 -7.46 -55.97 -22.18
N GLN A 183 -6.43 -55.97 -21.32
CA GLN A 183 -5.13 -56.69 -21.47
C GLN A 183 -4.22 -56.20 -22.63
N SER A 184 -2.90 -56.39 -22.59
CA SER A 184 -2.04 -57.03 -21.56
C SER A 184 -0.86 -56.15 -21.19
#